data_AF-A0A6M0P9S4-F1
#
_entry.id   AF-A0A6M0P9S4-F1
#
_cell.length_a   1.000
_cell.length_b   1.000
_cell.length_c   1.000
_cell.angle_alpha   90.00
_cell.angle_beta   90.00
_cell.angle_gamma   90.00
#
_symmetry.space_group_name_H-M   'P 1'
#
loop_
_entity.id
_entity.type
_entity.pdbx_description
1 polymer ?
#
loop_
_entity_poly.entity_id
_entity_poly.type
_entity_poly.pdbx_seq_one_letter_code
_entity_poly.pdbx_strand_id
1 'polypeptide(L)' 'KVELQKYINYYNTKRIKAKLKMSPVQYRTHFTHTA' A
#
# COMPACT_ATOMS: atom_id res chain seq x y z
N LYS A 1 18.22 6.92 4.82
CA LYS A 1 17.72 5.53 4.55
C LYS A 1 16.51 5.15 5.40
N VAL A 2 16.49 5.41 6.72
CA VAL A 2 15.39 5.03 7.63
C VAL A 2 14.04 5.69 7.28
N GLU A 3 14.05 6.94 6.82
CA GLU A 3 12.82 7.68 6.49
C GLU A 3 12.07 7.11 5.30
N LEU A 4 12.80 6.68 4.27
CA LEU A 4 12.19 6.04 3.09
C LEU A 4 11.50 4.73 3.47
N GLN A 5 12.11 3.95 4.37
CA GLN A 5 11.51 2.72 4.89
C GLN A 5 10.24 3.00 5.70
N LYS A 6 10.25 4.06 6.52
CA LYS A 6 9.05 4.50 7.27
C LYS A 6 7.96 4.99 6.34
N TYR A 7 8.30 5.73 5.29
CA TYR A 7 7.36 6.20 4.27
C TYR A 7 6.73 5.04 3.50
N ILE A 8 7.55 4.09 3.04
CA ILE A 8 7.10 2.87 2.36
C ILE A 8 6.19 2.04 3.26
N ASN A 9 6.57 1.83 4.52
CA ASN A 9 5.74 1.10 5.48
C ASN A 9 4.43 1.84 5.76
N TYR A 10 4.46 3.15 6.02
CA TYR A 10 3.24 3.93 6.27
C TYR A 10 2.23 3.83 5.12
N TYR A 11 2.69 3.99 3.88
CA TYR A 11 1.83 3.88 2.70
C TYR A 11 1.33 2.45 2.46
N ASN A 12 2.20 1.45 2.64
CA ASN A 12 1.86 0.04 2.40
C ASN A 12 0.90 -0.55 3.44
N THR A 13 1.09 -0.27 4.74
CA THR A 13 0.32 -0.95 5.79
C THR A 13 -0.81 -0.11 6.38
N LYS A 14 -0.63 1.20 6.58
CA LYS A 14 -1.64 2.02 7.26
C LYS A 14 -2.63 2.64 6.29
N ARG A 15 -2.14 3.18 5.17
CA ARG A 15 -2.99 3.96 4.25
C ARG A 15 -3.92 3.07 3.43
N ILE A 16 -3.40 1.96 2.89
CA ILE A 16 -4.18 1.01 2.08
C ILE A 16 -5.23 0.28 2.94
N LYS A 17 -4.86 -0.25 4.12
CA LYS A 17 -5.83 -0.91 5.01
C LYS A 17 -6.94 0.03 5.48
N ALA A 18 -6.60 1.24 5.91
CA ALA A 18 -7.58 2.16 6.48
C ALA A 18 -8.53 2.75 5.43
N LYS A 19 -8.01 3.10 4.24
CA LYS A 19 -8.81 3.77 3.20
C LYS A 19 -9.55 2.81 2.27
N LEU A 20 -8.95 1.65 1.99
CA LEU A 20 -9.42 0.76 0.92
C LEU A 20 -9.90 -0.60 1.45
N LYS A 21 -9.83 -0.84 2.78
CA LYS A 21 -10.24 -2.10 3.44
C LYS A 21 -9.67 -3.37 2.79
N MET A 22 -8.51 -3.26 2.16
CA MET A 22 -7.88 -4.34 1.39
C MET A 22 -6.47 -4.62 1.89
N SER A 23 -5.97 -5.83 1.61
CA SER A 23 -4.58 -6.17 1.86
C SER A 23 -3.66 -5.44 0.87
N PRO A 24 -2.38 -5.19 1.23
CA PRO A 24 -1.42 -4.56 0.34
C PRO A 24 -1.24 -5.32 -0.99
N VAL A 25 -1.41 -6.65 -0.96
CA VAL A 25 -1.34 -7.51 -2.15
C VAL A 25 -2.55 -7.28 -3.06
N GLN A 26 -3.77 -7.26 -2.50
CA GLN A 26 -4.99 -6.97 -3.25
C GLN A 26 -4.97 -5.58 -3.90
N TYR A 27 -4.39 -4.59 -3.22
CA TYR A 27 -4.21 -3.25 -3.78
C TYR A 27 -3.28 -3.25 -5.00
N ARG A 28 -2.14 -3.95 -4.89
CA ARG A 28 -1.17 -4.05 -5.99
C ARG A 28 -1.82 -4.72 -7.20
N THR A 29 -2.53 -5.83 -6.99
CA THR A 29 -3.20 -6.52 -8.09
C THR A 29 -4.28 -5.66 -8.73
N HIS A 30 -5.11 -4.94 -7.95
CA HIS A 30 -6.11 -4.02 -8.51
C HIS A 30 -5.49 -2.89 -9.33
N PHE A 31 -4.41 -2.28 -8.86
CA PHE A 31 -3.75 -1.15 -9.53
C PHE A 31 -2.93 -1.57 -10.74
N THR A 32 -2.38 -2.80 -10.75
CA THR A 32 -1.70 -3.35 -11.93
C THR A 32 -2.67 -3.87 -12.98
N HIS A 33 -3.92 -4.16 -12.60
CA HIS A 33 -4.95 -4.69 -13.50
C HIS A 33 -5.80 -3.59 -14.16
N THR A 34 -5.55 -2.32 -13.81
CA THR A 34 -5.94 -1.18 -14.64
C THR A 34 -4.84 -0.95 -15.68
N ALA A 35 -4.88 -1.73 -16.75
CA ALA A 35 -4.20 -1.48 -18.03
C ALA A 35 -5.27 -1.23 -19.09
#